data_AF-A0A839NSA0-F1
#
_entry.id   AF-A0A839NSA0-F1
#
_cell.length_a   1.000
_cell.length_b   1.000
_cell.length_c   1.000
_cell.angle_alpha   90.00
_cell.angle_beta   90.00
_cell.angle_gamma   90.00
#
_symmetry.space_group_name_H-M   'P 1'
#
loop_
_entity.id
_entity.type
_entity.pdbx_description
1 polymer ?
#
loop_
_entity_poly.entity_id
_entity_poly.type
_entity_poly.pdbx_seq_one_letter_code
_entity_poly.pdbx_strand_id
1 'polypeptide(L)'
;MNLIKIRPFIIAFAIIYLPMITTLCKAQDNKDQIILMNGDSFYTNVISVNDKIAVIADGKDKSEIYPDQVYRIYKAKKNKTYAPSFIEKNLELVKGSKPEIYKIKIKDNSAPTFAELEADGDIMVYFVKDSNFALGGGIGTGSKMGLIGFTTVKSWFALKKSTGEVILLRQSDDNALFPGNKKRAENLKRFFTGAPEVIASFENEKTFNYPIFLSYIKKYNALQVVKVDTSDQNSKIIY
;
A
#
# COMPACT_ATOMS: atom_id res chain seq x y z
N MET A 1 22.64 60.97 16.55
CA MET A 1 21.62 60.29 17.37
C MET A 1 20.28 60.49 16.69
N ASN A 2 19.70 59.48 16.06
CA ASN A 2 18.28 59.41 15.67
C ASN A 2 17.93 57.97 15.27
N LEU A 3 17.61 57.17 16.27
CA LEU A 3 16.96 55.86 16.13
C LEU A 3 15.50 56.11 15.74
N ILE A 4 15.20 56.03 14.45
CA ILE A 4 13.82 56.13 13.94
C ILE A 4 13.09 54.82 14.29
N LYS A 5 12.01 55.01 15.05
CA LYS A 5 11.09 54.04 15.63
C LYS A 5 10.38 53.21 14.55
N ILE A 6 10.91 52.03 14.20
CA ILE A 6 10.18 51.01 13.42
C ILE A 6 9.85 49.82 14.35
N ARG A 7 9.13 50.06 15.45
CA ARG A 7 8.77 49.02 16.45
C ARG A 7 7.43 49.35 17.12
N PRO A 8 6.31 49.30 16.38
CA PRO A 8 5.23 48.41 16.85
C PRO A 8 4.40 47.73 15.74
N PHE A 9 4.46 48.19 14.48
CA PHE A 9 3.54 47.75 13.42
C PHE A 9 3.88 46.36 12.86
N ILE A 10 5.18 46.05 12.74
CA ILE A 10 5.67 44.74 12.25
C ILE A 10 5.38 43.62 13.27
N ILE A 11 5.42 43.94 14.57
CA ILE A 11 5.13 42.99 15.66
C ILE A 11 3.63 42.67 15.67
N ALA A 12 2.75 43.66 15.49
CA ALA A 12 1.31 43.45 15.38
C ALA A 12 0.92 42.60 14.17
N PHE A 13 1.59 42.78 13.03
CA PHE A 13 1.34 41.98 11.82
C PHE A 13 1.74 40.50 12.01
N ALA A 14 2.87 40.23 12.66
CA ALA A 14 3.30 38.86 12.97
C ALA A 14 2.34 38.13 13.94
N ILE A 15 1.75 38.84 14.90
CA ILE A 15 0.82 38.28 15.90
C ILE A 15 -0.55 37.94 15.31
N ILE A 16 -1.00 38.66 14.28
CA ILE A 16 -2.31 38.41 13.63
C ILE A 16 -2.22 37.30 12.57
N TYR A 17 -1.09 37.16 11.89
CA TYR A 17 -0.93 36.13 10.84
C TYR A 17 -0.51 34.75 11.36
N LEU A 18 0.19 34.66 12.49
CA LEU A 18 0.54 33.37 13.13
C LEU A 18 -0.67 32.48 13.46
N PRO A 19 -1.79 32.99 14.05
CA PRO A 19 -2.96 32.16 14.31
C PRO A 19 -3.66 31.71 13.02
N MET A 20 -3.68 32.52 11.95
CA MET A 20 -4.26 32.09 10.66
C MET A 20 -3.49 30.91 10.05
N ILE A 21 -2.15 30.97 10.03
CA ILE A 21 -1.32 29.90 9.47
C ILE A 21 -1.49 28.60 10.29
N THR A 22 -1.50 28.70 11.62
CA THR A 22 -1.69 27.51 12.48
C THR A 22 -3.10 26.92 12.36
N THR A 23 -4.13 27.72 12.12
CA THR A 23 -5.50 27.23 11.92
C THR A 23 -5.65 26.55 10.55
N LEU A 24 -4.99 27.06 9.52
CA LEU A 24 -4.97 26.46 8.17
C LEU A 24 -4.24 25.10 8.18
N CYS A 25 -3.09 25.02 8.86
CA CYS A 25 -2.38 23.74 9.03
C CYS A 25 -3.23 22.71 9.82
N LYS A 26 -3.89 23.12 10.90
CA LYS A 26 -4.78 22.22 11.68
C LYS A 26 -6.02 21.77 10.91
N ALA A 27 -6.54 22.58 9.99
CA ALA A 27 -7.68 22.20 9.14
C ALA A 27 -7.29 21.15 8.08
N GLN A 28 -6.01 21.08 7.72
CA GLN A 28 -5.45 20.10 6.79
C GLN A 28 -5.19 18.75 7.47
N ASP A 29 -4.84 18.73 8.76
CA ASP A 29 -4.51 17.51 9.54
C ASP A 29 -5.62 16.44 9.57
N ASN A 30 -6.87 16.78 9.24
CA ASN A 30 -8.01 15.87 9.28
C ASN A 30 -8.63 15.53 7.91
N LYS A 31 -8.07 16.06 6.82
CA LYS A 31 -8.53 15.74 5.46
C LYS A 31 -7.71 14.60 4.87
N ASP A 32 -8.38 13.76 4.09
CA ASP A 32 -7.72 12.70 3.33
C ASP A 32 -7.02 13.33 2.12
N GLN A 33 -5.84 12.82 1.77
CA GLN A 33 -5.08 13.29 0.61
C GLN A 33 -5.23 12.29 -0.53
N ILE A 34 -5.50 12.78 -1.74
CA ILE A 34 -5.47 11.99 -2.96
C ILE A 34 -4.34 12.53 -3.84
N ILE A 35 -3.45 11.65 -4.27
CA ILE A 35 -2.42 11.94 -5.27
C ILE A 35 -2.88 11.31 -6.58
N LEU A 36 -2.99 12.13 -7.62
CA LEU A 36 -3.34 11.72 -8.97
C LEU A 36 -2.13 11.16 -9.73
N MET A 37 -2.39 10.44 -10.81
CA MET A 37 -1.34 9.84 -11.64
C MET A 37 -0.37 10.87 -12.24
N ASN A 38 -0.86 12.06 -12.56
CA ASN A 38 -0.03 13.17 -13.03
C ASN A 38 0.85 13.79 -11.93
N GLY A 39 0.68 13.40 -10.67
CA GLY A 39 1.43 13.92 -9.51
C GLY A 39 0.73 15.05 -8.78
N ASP A 40 -0.37 15.58 -9.30
CA ASP A 40 -1.18 16.57 -8.58
C ASP A 40 -1.76 15.94 -7.32
N SER A 41 -1.96 16.75 -6.29
CA SER A 41 -2.60 16.28 -5.06
C SER A 41 -3.63 17.25 -4.55
N PHE A 42 -4.67 16.73 -3.93
CA PHE A 42 -5.72 17.52 -3.30
C PHE A 42 -6.23 16.85 -2.03
N TYR A 43 -6.90 17.64 -1.19
CA TYR A 43 -7.34 17.23 0.14
C TYR A 43 -8.87 17.25 0.21
N THR A 44 -9.48 16.12 0.55
CA THR A 44 -10.94 15.94 0.59
C THR A 44 -11.36 15.00 1.73
N ASN A 45 -12.65 14.76 1.90
CA ASN A 45 -13.17 13.72 2.79
C ASN A 45 -13.52 12.49 1.93
N VAL A 46 -12.74 11.42 2.06
CA VAL A 46 -13.01 10.15 1.38
C VAL A 46 -14.02 9.35 2.19
N ILE A 47 -15.20 9.14 1.62
CA ILE A 47 -16.29 8.37 2.22
C ILE A 47 -15.91 6.88 2.21
N SER A 48 -15.59 6.34 1.03
CA SER A 48 -15.27 4.93 0.82
C SER A 48 -14.18 4.75 -0.23
N VAL A 49 -13.47 3.63 -0.12
CA VAL A 49 -12.43 3.19 -1.06
C VAL A 49 -12.72 1.72 -1.33
N ASN A 50 -13.28 1.41 -2.50
CA ASN A 50 -13.59 0.05 -2.98
C ASN A 50 -13.05 -0.09 -4.43
N ASP A 51 -13.89 -0.48 -5.40
CA ASP A 51 -13.56 -0.39 -6.83
C ASP A 51 -13.34 1.06 -7.31
N LYS A 52 -13.94 2.03 -6.60
CA LYS A 52 -13.83 3.47 -6.84
C LYS A 52 -13.74 4.24 -5.53
N ILE A 53 -13.29 5.48 -5.59
CA ILE A 53 -13.30 6.41 -4.45
C ILE A 53 -14.57 7.24 -4.50
N ALA A 54 -15.34 7.25 -3.42
CA ALA A 54 -16.39 8.26 -3.23
C ALA A 54 -15.85 9.40 -2.37
N VAL A 55 -15.85 10.62 -2.90
CA VAL A 55 -15.38 11.83 -2.20
C VAL A 55 -16.50 12.85 -2.06
N ILE A 56 -16.39 13.68 -1.01
CA ILE A 56 -17.21 14.90 -0.89
C ILE A 56 -16.39 16.06 -1.45
N ALA A 57 -16.72 16.51 -2.67
CA ALA A 57 -16.14 17.73 -3.22
C ALA A 57 -16.89 18.94 -2.61
N ASP A 58 -16.16 19.79 -1.89
CA ASP A 58 -16.58 21.11 -1.39
C ASP A 58 -18.04 21.24 -0.95
N GLY A 59 -18.50 20.26 -0.18
CA GLY A 59 -19.71 20.33 0.62
C GLY A 59 -21.05 20.11 -0.10
N LYS A 60 -21.09 19.78 -1.40
CA LYS A 60 -22.39 19.53 -2.07
C LYS A 60 -22.46 18.34 -3.02
N ASP A 61 -21.41 18.01 -3.77
CA ASP A 61 -21.49 16.95 -4.77
C ASP A 61 -20.59 15.74 -4.45
N LYS A 62 -21.20 14.55 -4.49
CA LYS A 62 -20.46 13.28 -4.43
C LYS A 62 -19.80 13.07 -5.78
N SER A 63 -18.47 13.06 -5.80
CA SER A 63 -17.71 12.72 -7.00
C SER A 63 -17.11 11.32 -6.86
N GLU A 64 -17.03 10.62 -7.98
CA GLU A 64 -16.41 9.30 -8.07
C GLU A 64 -15.07 9.43 -8.79
N ILE A 65 -14.03 8.84 -8.20
CA ILE A 65 -12.69 8.81 -8.79
C ILE A 65 -12.29 7.36 -9.01
N TYR A 66 -11.80 7.07 -10.19
CA TYR A 66 -11.46 5.72 -10.62
C TYR A 66 -9.97 5.40 -10.36
N PRO A 67 -9.62 4.11 -10.16
CA PRO A 67 -8.26 3.67 -9.86
C PRO A 67 -7.19 4.09 -10.87
N ASP A 68 -7.52 4.17 -12.15
CA ASP A 68 -6.64 4.61 -13.23
C ASP A 68 -6.25 6.10 -13.15
N GLN A 69 -7.00 6.90 -12.40
CA GLN A 69 -6.74 8.34 -12.22
C GLN A 69 -5.83 8.63 -11.02
N VAL A 70 -5.62 7.65 -10.13
CA VAL A 70 -5.08 7.87 -8.79
C VAL A 70 -3.77 7.12 -8.62
N TYR A 71 -2.76 7.79 -8.07
CA TYR A 71 -1.52 7.16 -7.67
C TYR A 71 -1.61 6.60 -6.24
N ARG A 72 -2.09 7.42 -5.29
CA ARG A 72 -2.19 7.09 -3.85
C ARG A 72 -3.35 7.81 -3.17
N ILE A 73 -3.87 7.19 -2.12
CA ILE A 73 -4.84 7.81 -1.21
C ILE A 73 -4.31 7.65 0.22
N TYR A 74 -4.24 8.74 0.97
CA TYR A 74 -3.90 8.74 2.38
C TYR A 74 -5.13 9.11 3.20
N LYS A 75 -5.65 8.16 3.97
CA LYS A 75 -6.77 8.39 4.89
C LYS A 75 -6.25 8.81 6.25
N ALA A 76 -6.20 10.12 6.50
CA ALA A 76 -5.57 10.71 7.68
C ALA A 76 -6.17 10.15 8.98
N LYS A 77 -7.50 10.18 9.12
CA LYS A 77 -8.20 9.72 10.34
C LYS A 77 -8.02 8.24 10.66
N LYS A 78 -7.78 7.41 9.65
CA LYS A 78 -7.61 5.96 9.82
C LYS A 78 -6.14 5.53 9.83
N ASN A 79 -5.22 6.45 9.53
CA ASN A 79 -3.81 6.16 9.26
C ASN A 79 -3.63 4.99 8.27
N LYS A 80 -4.39 5.03 7.17
CA LYS A 80 -4.38 3.99 6.12
C LYS A 80 -4.03 4.58 4.78
N THR A 81 -3.20 3.87 4.03
CA THR A 81 -2.87 4.21 2.65
C THR A 81 -3.55 3.22 1.72
N TYR A 82 -4.00 3.70 0.57
CA TYR A 82 -4.55 2.87 -0.49
C TYR A 82 -3.88 3.19 -1.81
N ALA A 83 -3.83 2.19 -2.68
CA ALA A 83 -3.22 2.26 -3.99
C ALA A 83 -4.06 1.46 -5.00
N PRO A 84 -4.10 1.87 -6.27
CA PRO A 84 -4.55 0.96 -7.32
C PRO A 84 -3.72 -0.33 -7.29
N SER A 85 -4.38 -1.44 -7.55
CA SER A 85 -3.78 -2.76 -7.53
C SER A 85 -4.57 -3.72 -8.41
N PHE A 86 -3.85 -4.67 -9.01
CA PHE A 86 -4.42 -5.79 -9.74
C PHE A 86 -4.51 -7.08 -8.90
N ILE A 87 -4.13 -7.05 -7.63
CA ILE A 87 -4.03 -8.24 -6.76
C ILE A 87 -5.37 -8.95 -6.54
N GLU A 88 -6.48 -8.21 -6.51
CA GLU A 88 -7.79 -8.82 -6.29
C GLU A 88 -8.36 -9.53 -7.52
N LYS A 89 -8.03 -9.06 -8.73
CA LYS A 89 -8.72 -9.47 -9.97
C LYS A 89 -7.84 -10.22 -10.97
N ASN A 90 -6.52 -10.21 -10.80
CA ASN A 90 -5.59 -10.61 -11.86
C ASN A 90 -4.38 -11.44 -11.39
N LEU A 91 -4.47 -12.12 -10.25
CA LEU A 91 -3.42 -13.06 -9.85
C LEU A 91 -3.58 -14.42 -10.53
N GLU A 92 -2.50 -14.89 -11.15
CA GLU A 92 -2.36 -16.28 -11.65
C GLU A 92 -1.26 -17.00 -10.88
N LEU A 93 -1.55 -18.19 -10.36
CA LEU A 93 -0.54 -19.03 -9.69
C LEU A 93 0.50 -19.52 -10.68
N VAL A 94 1.77 -19.33 -10.34
CA VAL A 94 2.89 -19.92 -11.06
C VAL A 94 2.85 -21.44 -10.84
N LYS A 95 2.55 -22.19 -11.91
CA LYS A 95 2.45 -23.65 -11.87
C LYS A 95 3.67 -24.28 -11.21
N GLY A 96 3.44 -25.18 -10.27
CA GLY A 96 4.50 -25.91 -9.56
C GLY A 96 5.14 -25.15 -8.38
N SER A 97 4.74 -23.90 -8.10
CA SER A 97 5.25 -23.17 -6.93
C SER A 97 4.66 -23.70 -5.62
N LYS A 98 5.53 -24.05 -4.66
CA LYS A 98 5.16 -24.38 -3.27
C LYS A 98 6.18 -23.73 -2.32
N PRO A 99 5.80 -22.70 -1.54
CA PRO A 99 4.48 -22.12 -1.40
C PRO A 99 4.10 -21.30 -2.63
N GLU A 100 2.83 -20.95 -2.70
CA GLU A 100 2.22 -20.30 -3.86
C GLU A 100 2.91 -18.96 -4.18
N ILE A 101 3.43 -18.87 -5.40
CA ILE A 101 3.90 -17.63 -6.01
C ILE A 101 2.89 -17.28 -7.10
N TYR A 102 2.48 -16.04 -7.14
CA TYR A 102 1.54 -15.52 -8.12
C TYR A 102 2.25 -14.53 -9.05
N LYS A 103 1.65 -14.31 -10.22
CA LYS A 103 2.01 -13.21 -11.12
C LYS A 103 0.76 -12.42 -11.47
N ILE A 104 0.93 -11.11 -11.65
CA ILE A 104 -0.14 -10.27 -12.18
C ILE A 104 -0.27 -10.54 -13.68
N LYS A 105 -1.46 -10.95 -14.11
CA LYS A 105 -1.82 -11.09 -15.53
C LYS A 105 -2.94 -10.13 -15.87
N ILE A 106 -2.56 -9.00 -16.44
CA ILE A 106 -3.50 -8.00 -16.95
C ILE A 106 -4.13 -8.60 -18.20
N LYS A 107 -5.45 -8.79 -18.18
CA LYS A 107 -6.23 -9.18 -19.37
C LYS A 107 -6.66 -7.91 -20.08
N ASP A 108 -6.92 -8.00 -21.38
CA ASP A 108 -7.54 -6.90 -22.11
C ASP A 108 -8.83 -6.47 -21.38
N ASN A 109 -8.94 -5.17 -21.06
CA ASN A 109 -10.01 -4.52 -20.29
C ASN A 109 -10.09 -4.82 -18.78
N SER A 110 -9.08 -5.39 -18.12
CA SER A 110 -9.08 -5.44 -16.65
C SER A 110 -8.74 -4.08 -16.05
N ALA A 111 -9.65 -3.52 -15.26
CA ALA A 111 -9.41 -2.30 -14.48
C ALA A 111 -8.86 -2.65 -13.09
N PRO A 112 -7.89 -1.87 -12.54
CA PRO A 112 -7.41 -2.08 -11.19
C PRO A 112 -8.51 -1.79 -10.16
N THR A 113 -8.34 -2.27 -8.93
CA THR A 113 -9.13 -1.87 -7.76
C THR A 113 -8.24 -1.15 -6.75
N PHE A 114 -8.83 -0.52 -5.73
CA PHE A 114 -8.03 -0.02 -4.62
C PHE A 114 -7.82 -1.10 -3.57
N ALA A 115 -6.56 -1.32 -3.19
CA ALA A 115 -6.19 -2.16 -2.06
C ALA A 115 -5.48 -1.32 -0.98
N GLU A 116 -5.61 -1.74 0.28
CA GLU A 116 -4.89 -1.11 1.40
C GLU A 116 -3.41 -1.47 1.33
N LEU A 117 -2.54 -0.49 1.56
CA LEU A 117 -1.10 -0.61 1.44
C LEU A 117 -0.43 -0.52 2.82
N GLU A 118 0.22 -1.60 3.26
CA GLU A 118 0.94 -1.69 4.54
C GLU A 118 2.44 -1.37 4.43
N ALA A 119 3.00 -1.48 3.23
CA ALA A 119 4.34 -1.01 2.90
C ALA A 119 4.37 -0.51 1.44
N ASP A 120 5.04 0.62 1.24
CA ASP A 120 5.25 1.24 -0.06
C ASP A 120 6.75 1.29 -0.37
N GLY A 121 7.12 1.13 -1.63
CA GLY A 121 8.51 1.03 -2.09
C GLY A 121 8.64 0.06 -3.25
N ASP A 122 9.84 -0.49 -3.43
CA ASP A 122 10.11 -1.48 -4.48
C ASP A 122 9.37 -2.81 -4.24
N ILE A 123 9.19 -3.18 -2.97
CA ILE A 123 8.24 -4.22 -2.57
C ILE A 123 7.01 -3.55 -1.97
N MET A 124 5.86 -3.68 -2.61
CA MET A 124 4.58 -3.19 -2.10
C MET A 124 3.89 -4.29 -1.30
N VAL A 125 3.32 -3.97 -0.14
CA VAL A 125 2.55 -4.94 0.68
C VAL A 125 1.10 -4.54 0.72
N TYR A 126 0.25 -5.36 0.11
CA TYR A 126 -1.18 -5.12 0.04
C TYR A 126 -1.94 -5.98 1.03
N PHE A 127 -2.95 -5.38 1.65
CA PHE A 127 -3.96 -6.04 2.43
C PHE A 127 -5.27 -6.06 1.63
N VAL A 128 -5.82 -7.26 1.47
CA VAL A 128 -7.05 -7.53 0.72
C VAL A 128 -8.04 -8.24 1.63
N LYS A 129 -9.30 -7.80 1.58
CA LYS A 129 -10.43 -8.50 2.19
C LYS A 129 -11.26 -9.09 1.07
N ASP A 130 -11.11 -10.38 0.83
CA ASP A 130 -11.81 -11.02 -0.27
C ASP A 130 -12.82 -12.05 0.24
N SER A 131 -14.03 -11.97 -0.32
CA SER A 131 -15.07 -12.99 -0.19
C SER A 131 -14.89 -14.14 -1.19
N ASN A 132 -14.08 -13.98 -2.24
CA ASN A 132 -13.82 -14.99 -3.27
C ASN A 132 -12.62 -15.89 -2.92
N PHE A 133 -11.64 -15.41 -2.16
CA PHE A 133 -10.61 -16.27 -1.53
C PHE A 133 -11.18 -17.21 -0.43
N ALA A 134 -12.43 -17.01 -0.02
CA ALA A 134 -13.11 -17.76 1.05
C ALA A 134 -13.37 -19.24 0.75
N LEU A 135 -13.41 -19.62 -0.52
CA LEU A 135 -13.73 -20.97 -0.95
C LEU A 135 -12.87 -21.22 -2.18
N GLY A 136 -12.08 -22.29 -2.19
CA GLY A 136 -11.19 -22.67 -3.28
C GLY A 136 -11.87 -22.60 -4.67
N GLY A 137 -11.80 -21.44 -5.30
CA GLY A 137 -12.58 -21.09 -6.48
C GLY A 137 -11.96 -19.86 -7.16
N GLY A 138 -10.90 -19.99 -7.95
CA GLY A 138 -10.37 -21.24 -8.44
C GLY A 138 -8.94 -21.12 -8.91
N ILE A 139 -8.19 -22.17 -8.62
CA ILE A 139 -7.09 -22.65 -9.44
C ILE A 139 -7.26 -24.17 -9.48
N GLY A 140 -7.58 -24.66 -10.66
CA GLY A 140 -7.72 -26.04 -11.11
C GLY A 140 -7.62 -27.21 -10.11
N THR A 141 -8.60 -28.12 -10.28
CA THR A 141 -8.55 -29.58 -10.09
C THR A 141 -8.79 -30.14 -8.68
N GLY A 142 -9.92 -30.83 -8.56
CA GLY A 142 -10.03 -32.06 -7.78
C GLY A 142 -10.39 -31.90 -6.30
N SER A 143 -11.67 -32.10 -6.02
CA SER A 143 -12.12 -32.70 -4.76
C SER A 143 -11.92 -31.88 -3.49
N LYS A 144 -12.86 -30.98 -3.19
CA LYS A 144 -13.37 -30.72 -1.84
C LYS A 144 -14.66 -29.90 -1.92
N MET A 145 -15.76 -30.65 -2.05
CA MET A 145 -17.11 -30.17 -1.78
C MET A 145 -17.20 -29.86 -0.28
N GLY A 146 -17.52 -28.63 0.13
CA GLY A 146 -17.66 -28.32 1.56
C GLY A 146 -18.06 -26.89 1.88
N LEU A 147 -19.35 -26.75 2.21
CA LEU A 147 -19.98 -25.71 3.04
C LEU A 147 -20.03 -24.26 2.50
N ILE A 148 -21.25 -23.87 2.09
CA ILE A 148 -21.65 -22.49 1.82
C ILE A 148 -21.64 -21.71 3.14
N GLY A 149 -20.52 -21.05 3.42
CA GLY A 149 -20.39 -20.04 4.47
C GLY A 149 -19.58 -18.90 3.90
N PHE A 150 -20.15 -17.69 3.86
CA PHE A 150 -19.46 -16.48 3.41
C PHE A 150 -18.41 -16.05 4.45
N THR A 151 -17.31 -16.78 4.57
CA THR A 151 -16.20 -16.40 5.45
C THR A 151 -15.28 -15.44 4.73
N THR A 152 -15.39 -14.13 4.96
CA THR A 152 -14.43 -13.17 4.39
C THR A 152 -13.01 -13.54 4.81
N VAL A 153 -12.17 -13.88 3.84
CA VAL A 153 -10.76 -14.19 4.06
C VAL A 153 -9.96 -12.89 3.92
N LYS A 154 -9.03 -12.67 4.85
CA LYS A 154 -8.08 -11.56 4.79
C LYS A 154 -6.73 -12.09 4.36
N SER A 155 -6.16 -11.47 3.33
CA SER A 155 -4.89 -11.90 2.75
C SER A 155 -3.93 -10.74 2.66
N TRP A 156 -2.65 -11.05 2.86
CA TRP A 156 -1.55 -10.09 2.75
C TRP A 156 -0.59 -10.55 1.67
N PHE A 157 -0.32 -9.71 0.69
CA PHE A 157 0.51 -10.02 -0.46
C PHE A 157 1.69 -9.06 -0.55
N ALA A 158 2.88 -9.58 -0.83
CA ALA A 158 4.03 -8.80 -1.23
C ALA A 158 4.14 -8.82 -2.76
N LEU A 159 4.18 -7.66 -3.40
CA LEU A 159 4.42 -7.47 -4.83
C LEU A 159 5.80 -6.85 -5.03
N LYS A 160 6.67 -7.51 -5.79
CA LYS A 160 7.93 -6.92 -6.26
C LYS A 160 7.67 -6.15 -7.55
N LYS A 161 7.77 -4.81 -7.51
CA LYS A 161 7.47 -3.96 -8.67
C LYS A 161 8.32 -4.31 -9.88
N SER A 162 9.62 -4.54 -9.70
CA SER A 162 10.54 -4.82 -10.80
C SER A 162 10.25 -6.11 -11.56
N THR A 163 9.55 -7.07 -10.96
CA THR A 163 9.29 -8.39 -11.57
C THR A 163 7.81 -8.70 -11.78
N GLY A 164 6.90 -7.94 -11.16
CA GLY A 164 5.47 -8.26 -11.14
C GLY A 164 5.12 -9.55 -10.39
N GLU A 165 6.08 -10.13 -9.66
CA GLU A 165 5.88 -11.34 -8.86
C GLU A 165 5.20 -10.99 -7.55
N VAL A 166 4.27 -11.85 -7.13
CA VAL A 166 3.46 -11.68 -5.92
C VAL A 166 3.61 -12.90 -5.03
N ILE A 167 3.83 -12.67 -3.73
CA ILE A 167 3.96 -13.72 -2.72
C ILE A 167 2.88 -13.50 -1.67
N LEU A 168 2.12 -14.56 -1.34
CA LEU A 168 1.23 -14.57 -0.19
C LEU A 168 2.06 -14.62 1.10
N LEU A 169 1.95 -13.59 1.93
CA LEU A 169 2.63 -13.48 3.22
C LEU A 169 1.83 -14.12 4.36
N ARG A 170 0.50 -13.95 4.33
CA ARG A 170 -0.42 -14.41 5.37
C ARG A 170 -1.85 -14.49 4.84
N GLN A 171 -2.62 -15.41 5.39
CA GLN A 171 -4.07 -15.47 5.30
C GLN A 171 -4.71 -15.49 6.71
N SER A 172 -5.96 -15.07 6.89
CA SER A 172 -6.60 -14.97 8.22
C SER A 172 -6.91 -16.30 8.89
N ASP A 173 -7.07 -17.37 8.11
CA ASP A 173 -7.20 -18.76 8.55
C ASP A 173 -5.84 -19.43 8.79
N ASP A 174 -4.73 -18.74 8.52
CA ASP A 174 -3.41 -19.21 8.91
C ASP A 174 -3.26 -19.13 10.46
N ASN A 175 -3.45 -20.24 11.15
CA ASN A 175 -2.85 -20.49 12.46
C ASN A 175 -1.36 -20.11 12.43
N ALA A 176 -0.92 -19.32 13.41
CA ALA A 176 0.42 -18.69 13.47
C ALA A 176 1.63 -19.66 13.42
N LEU A 177 1.38 -20.98 13.37
CA LEU A 177 2.37 -22.07 13.37
C LEU A 177 2.35 -22.91 12.07
N PHE A 178 1.69 -22.46 10.99
CA PHE A 178 1.67 -23.24 9.74
C PHE A 178 3.09 -23.51 9.18
N PRO A 179 3.40 -24.74 8.74
CA PRO A 179 4.69 -25.14 8.16
C PRO A 179 5.05 -24.38 6.86
N GLY A 180 4.16 -23.53 6.35
CA GLY A 180 4.39 -22.68 5.18
C GLY A 180 5.27 -21.45 5.44
N ASN A 181 5.45 -20.99 6.69
CA ASN A 181 6.13 -19.71 6.94
C ASN A 181 7.62 -19.74 6.58
N LYS A 182 8.34 -20.84 6.83
CA LYS A 182 9.75 -20.99 6.39
C LYS A 182 9.87 -20.90 4.87
N LYS A 183 8.99 -21.62 4.17
CA LYS A 183 8.91 -21.60 2.72
C LYS A 183 8.52 -20.21 2.16
N ARG A 184 7.60 -19.50 2.81
CA ARG A 184 7.24 -18.12 2.46
C ARG A 184 8.43 -17.18 2.69
N ALA A 185 9.20 -17.39 3.76
CA ALA A 185 10.44 -16.66 4.00
C ALA A 185 11.45 -16.92 2.88
N GLU A 186 11.66 -18.17 2.45
CA GLU A 186 12.54 -18.50 1.32
C GLU A 186 12.13 -17.78 0.03
N ASN A 187 10.83 -17.75 -0.29
CA ASN A 187 10.33 -16.99 -1.43
C ASN A 187 10.56 -15.48 -1.26
N LEU A 188 10.21 -14.92 -0.10
CA LEU A 188 10.34 -13.49 0.17
C LEU A 188 11.81 -13.04 0.10
N LYS A 189 12.75 -13.88 0.55
CA LYS A 189 14.19 -13.60 0.50
C LYS A 189 14.65 -13.25 -0.93
N ARG A 190 14.05 -13.87 -1.95
CA ARG A 190 14.37 -13.59 -3.37
C ARG A 190 14.04 -12.16 -3.78
N PHE A 191 13.10 -11.50 -3.09
CA PHE A 191 12.76 -10.10 -3.34
C PHE A 191 13.78 -9.12 -2.77
N PHE A 192 14.67 -9.53 -1.86
CA PHE A 192 15.70 -8.66 -1.27
C PHE A 192 16.95 -8.50 -2.15
N THR A 193 16.75 -8.46 -3.48
CA THR A 193 17.83 -8.36 -4.46
C THR A 193 18.71 -7.13 -4.20
N GLY A 194 20.02 -7.33 -4.16
CA GLY A 194 21.00 -6.26 -3.95
C GLY A 194 21.09 -5.70 -2.52
N ALA A 195 20.55 -6.41 -1.51
CA ALA A 195 20.61 -6.04 -0.10
C ALA A 195 21.15 -7.19 0.78
N PRO A 196 22.44 -7.54 0.67
CA PRO A 196 23.04 -8.68 1.39
C PRO A 196 22.91 -8.57 2.90
N GLU A 197 22.96 -7.37 3.47
CA GLU A 197 22.77 -7.10 4.90
C GLU A 197 21.36 -7.42 5.40
N VAL A 198 20.35 -7.20 4.56
CA VAL A 198 18.95 -7.56 4.87
C VAL A 198 18.79 -9.06 4.79
N ILE A 199 19.34 -9.70 3.76
CA ILE A 199 19.32 -11.15 3.57
C ILE A 199 19.97 -11.85 4.77
N ALA A 200 21.18 -11.47 5.14
CA ALA A 200 21.91 -12.08 6.25
C ALA A 200 21.17 -11.94 7.59
N SER A 201 20.58 -10.77 7.85
CA SER A 201 19.76 -10.56 9.05
C SER A 201 18.52 -11.46 9.02
N PHE A 202 17.84 -11.54 7.87
CA PHE A 202 16.59 -12.30 7.70
C PHE A 202 16.80 -13.81 7.83
N GLU A 203 17.93 -14.34 7.35
CA GLU A 203 18.28 -15.76 7.47
C GLU A 203 18.56 -16.19 8.92
N ASN A 204 18.96 -15.26 9.78
CA ASN A 204 19.21 -15.51 11.19
C ASN A 204 17.94 -15.43 12.07
N GLU A 205 16.78 -15.13 11.49
CA GLU A 205 15.52 -15.07 12.23
C GLU A 205 15.11 -16.46 12.74
N LYS A 206 14.81 -16.54 14.04
CA LYS A 206 14.40 -17.79 14.70
C LYS A 206 12.97 -18.20 14.33
N THR A 207 12.13 -17.21 14.03
CA THR A 207 10.71 -17.40 13.73
C THR A 207 10.27 -16.53 12.57
N PHE A 208 9.51 -17.11 11.66
CA PHE A 208 8.92 -16.40 10.54
C PHE A 208 7.42 -16.25 10.75
N ASN A 209 6.96 -14.99 10.77
CA ASN A 209 5.56 -14.60 10.85
C ASN A 209 5.35 -13.26 10.13
N TYR A 210 4.10 -12.83 10.00
CA TYR A 210 3.75 -11.63 9.25
C TYR A 210 4.45 -10.35 9.75
N PRO A 211 4.46 -10.02 11.06
CA PRO A 211 5.23 -8.88 11.57
C PRO A 211 6.70 -8.88 11.15
N ILE A 212 7.37 -10.05 11.19
CA ILE A 212 8.76 -10.20 10.73
C ILE A 212 8.85 -9.92 9.23
N PHE A 213 8.00 -10.54 8.41
CA PHE A 213 7.99 -10.28 6.96
C PHE A 213 7.84 -8.80 6.62
N LEU A 214 6.85 -8.13 7.24
CA LEU A 214 6.58 -6.72 7.00
C LEU A 214 7.77 -5.83 7.45
N SER A 215 8.38 -6.13 8.59
CA SER A 215 9.54 -5.40 9.10
C SER A 215 10.72 -5.44 8.12
N TYR A 216 11.05 -6.63 7.61
CA TYR A 216 12.16 -6.81 6.67
C TYR A 216 11.87 -6.19 5.30
N ILE A 217 10.62 -6.23 4.82
CA ILE A 217 10.20 -5.52 3.61
C ILE A 217 10.41 -4.01 3.78
N LYS A 218 9.99 -3.43 4.92
CA LYS A 218 10.19 -2.01 5.21
C LYS A 218 11.68 -1.65 5.28
N LYS A 219 12.50 -2.48 5.93
CA LYS A 219 13.96 -2.31 5.97
C LYS A 219 14.57 -2.33 4.57
N TYR A 220 14.17 -3.28 3.73
CA TYR A 220 14.60 -3.37 2.34
C TYR A 220 14.22 -2.13 1.53
N ASN A 221 12.95 -1.72 1.58
CA ASN A 221 12.45 -0.56 0.84
C ASN A 221 13.20 0.72 1.24
N ALA A 222 13.44 0.93 2.53
CA ALA A 222 14.21 2.09 3.01
C ALA A 222 15.62 2.15 2.40
N LEU A 223 16.28 1.00 2.22
CA LEU A 223 17.59 0.92 1.58
C LEU A 223 17.53 1.19 0.07
N GLN A 224 16.42 0.85 -0.59
CA GLN A 224 16.24 1.17 -2.01
C GLN A 224 15.98 2.66 -2.24
N VAL A 225 15.23 3.33 -1.36
CA VAL A 225 15.01 4.78 -1.44
C VAL A 225 16.34 5.53 -1.43
N VAL A 226 17.26 5.16 -0.53
CA VAL A 226 18.61 5.76 -0.45
C VAL A 226 19.42 5.57 -1.74
N LYS A 227 19.24 4.46 -2.45
CA LYS A 227 19.91 4.17 -3.73
C LYS A 227 19.29 4.93 -4.91
N VAL A 228 17.98 5.18 -4.89
CA VAL A 228 17.29 5.93 -5.95
C VAL A 228 17.48 7.44 -5.78
N ASP A 229 17.59 7.95 -4.55
CA ASP A 229 17.98 9.36 -4.31
C ASP A 229 19.39 9.69 -4.85
N THR A 230 20.17 8.66 -5.21
CA THR A 230 21.47 8.79 -5.88
C THR A 230 21.44 8.49 -7.39
N SER A 231 20.33 7.99 -7.94
CA SER A 231 20.15 7.75 -9.37
C SER A 231 18.71 8.04 -9.82
N ASP A 232 18.56 9.16 -10.50
CA ASP A 232 17.36 9.85 -11.00
C ASP A 232 15.98 9.14 -11.08
N GLN A 233 14.96 9.97 -10.82
CA GLN A 233 13.53 9.65 -10.76
C GLN A 233 12.88 9.64 -12.15
N ASN A 234 12.48 8.49 -12.69
CA ASN A 234 11.41 8.42 -13.71
C ASN A 234 10.93 7.01 -14.01
N SER A 235 10.05 6.46 -13.15
CA SER A 235 9.08 5.44 -13.60
C SER A 235 7.92 5.31 -12.61
N LYS A 236 6.84 6.07 -12.81
CA LYS A 236 5.55 5.83 -12.15
C LYS A 236 4.79 4.75 -12.92
N ILE A 237 5.25 3.51 -12.84
CA ILE A 237 4.49 2.36 -13.34
C ILE A 237 3.53 1.93 -12.23
N ILE A 238 2.24 1.86 -12.56
CA ILE A 238 1.20 1.25 -11.73
C ILE A 238 1.38 -0.27 -11.84
N TYR A 239 1.50 -0.94 -10.70
CA TYR A 239 1.41 -2.41 -10.59
C TYR A 239 0.29 -2.77 -9.61
#